data_AF-A0A074W0R3-F1
#
_entry.id   AF-A0A074W0R3-F1
#
_cell.length_a   1.000
_cell.length_b   1.000
_cell.length_c   1.000
_cell.angle_alpha   90.00
_cell.angle_beta   90.00
_cell.angle_gamma   90.00
#
_symmetry.space_group_name_H-M   'P 1'
#
loop_
_entity.id
_entity.type
_entity.pdbx_description
1 polymer ?
#
loop_
_entity_poly.entity_id
_entity_poly.type
_entity_poly.pdbx_seq_one_letter_code
_entity_poly.pdbx_strand_id
1 'polypeptide(L)'
;MAPGYQPSVGKEALKSSYERIFSTIKLDIDFSIDEIVIMDKDWAFARTTAAGTKHWLLKGSQESHHNQEIFICQKVNGAWKIARYCFSSMKPL
;
A
#
# COMPACT_ATOMS: atom_id res chain seq x y z
N MET A 1 -5.33 1.13 -5.18
CA MET A 1 -6.65 0.61 -4.74
C MET A 1 -6.59 -0.91 -4.69
N ALA A 2 -7.51 -1.56 -4.00
CA ALA A 2 -7.53 -3.02 -3.92
C ALA A 2 -7.72 -3.67 -5.31
N PRO A 3 -7.19 -4.88 -5.54
CA PRO A 3 -7.46 -5.63 -6.77
C PRO A 3 -8.96 -5.69 -7.08
N GLY A 4 -9.31 -5.53 -8.37
CA GLY A 4 -10.69 -5.50 -8.83
C GLY A 4 -11.37 -4.11 -8.81
N TYR A 5 -10.70 -3.08 -8.28
CA TYR A 5 -11.21 -1.70 -8.27
C TYR A 5 -10.40 -0.78 -9.19
N GLN A 6 -11.04 0.28 -9.68
CA GLN A 6 -10.37 1.35 -10.44
C GLN A 6 -9.28 2.04 -9.60
N PRO A 7 -8.21 2.55 -10.22
CA PRO A 7 -7.16 3.28 -9.50
C PRO A 7 -7.67 4.63 -8.99
N SER A 8 -7.20 5.02 -7.80
CA SER A 8 -7.36 6.39 -7.28
C SER A 8 -6.18 7.23 -7.75
N VAL A 9 -6.46 8.29 -8.51
CA VAL A 9 -5.44 9.13 -9.15
C VAL A 9 -5.47 10.54 -8.55
N GLY A 10 -4.31 11.03 -8.11
CA GLY A 10 -4.16 12.35 -7.50
C GLY A 10 -4.39 12.34 -5.98
N LYS A 11 -3.90 13.40 -5.32
CA LYS A 11 -3.86 13.48 -3.85
C LYS A 11 -5.25 13.47 -3.21
N GLU A 12 -6.19 14.24 -3.75
CA GLU A 12 -7.55 14.33 -3.20
C GLU A 12 -8.28 12.99 -3.27
N ALA A 13 -8.27 12.33 -4.44
CA ALA A 13 -8.90 11.02 -4.60
C ALA A 13 -8.26 9.95 -3.69
N LEU A 14 -6.94 9.99 -3.52
CA LEU A 14 -6.24 9.11 -2.59
C LEU A 14 -6.64 9.39 -1.14
N LYS A 15 -6.68 10.66 -0.73
CA LYS A 15 -7.07 11.08 0.62
C LYS A 15 -8.47 10.57 0.96
N SER A 16 -9.47 10.88 0.12
CA SER A 16 -10.85 10.41 0.34
C SER A 16 -10.96 8.88 0.34
N SER A 17 -10.15 8.20 -0.47
CA SER A 17 -10.12 6.73 -0.47
C SER A 17 -9.59 6.17 0.85
N TYR A 18 -8.48 6.71 1.37
CA TYR A 18 -7.90 6.26 2.63
C TYR A 18 -8.75 6.63 3.85
N GLU A 19 -9.36 7.82 3.87
CA GLU A 19 -10.31 8.22 4.93
C GLU A 19 -11.48 7.24 5.02
N ARG A 20 -12.05 6.85 3.86
CA ARG A 20 -13.12 5.85 3.82
C ARG A 20 -12.64 4.45 4.23
N ILE A 21 -11.44 4.05 3.83
CA ILE A 21 -10.90 2.73 4.22
C ILE A 21 -10.71 2.69 5.74
N PHE A 22 -9.98 3.65 6.30
CA PHE A 22 -9.64 3.65 7.72
C PHE A 22 -10.80 4.02 8.65
N SER A 23 -11.91 4.57 8.13
CA SER A 23 -13.15 4.67 8.91
C SER A 23 -13.81 3.31 9.16
N THR A 24 -13.45 2.27 8.40
CA THR A 24 -14.05 0.92 8.49
C THR A 24 -13.11 -0.14 9.05
N ILE A 25 -11.79 0.05 8.88
CA ILE A 25 -10.77 -0.92 9.31
C ILE A 25 -9.61 -0.28 10.05
N LYS A 26 -8.98 -1.05 10.94
CA LYS A 26 -7.65 -0.78 11.47
C LYS A 26 -6.70 -1.86 10.96
N LEU A 27 -5.49 -1.46 10.58
CA LEU A 27 -4.41 -2.39 10.22
C LEU A 27 -3.36 -2.37 11.33
N ASP A 28 -3.00 -3.55 11.79
CA ASP A 28 -1.88 -3.80 12.69
C ASP A 28 -0.94 -4.77 11.96
N ILE A 29 -0.02 -4.19 11.17
CA ILE A 29 0.78 -4.92 10.19
C ILE A 29 2.23 -4.44 10.21
N ASP A 30 3.15 -5.37 9.95
CA ASP A 30 4.57 -5.12 9.78
C ASP A 30 4.95 -5.23 8.31
N PHE A 31 5.81 -4.33 7.85
CA PHE A 31 6.36 -4.35 6.50
C PHE A 31 7.78 -4.94 6.50
N SER A 32 8.05 -5.81 5.54
CA SER A 32 9.40 -6.29 5.21
C SER A 32 9.79 -5.75 3.85
N ILE A 33 11.01 -5.21 3.75
CA ILE A 33 11.57 -4.71 2.48
C ILE A 33 12.32 -5.86 1.82
N ASP A 34 11.84 -6.30 0.66
CA ASP A 34 12.47 -7.37 -0.10
C ASP A 34 13.61 -6.83 -0.97
N GLU A 35 13.38 -5.70 -1.64
CA GLU A 35 14.37 -5.06 -2.50
C GLU A 35 14.11 -3.56 -2.65
N ILE A 36 15.21 -2.83 -2.92
CA ILE A 36 15.19 -1.45 -3.37
C ILE A 36 16.16 -1.35 -4.54
N VAL A 37 15.67 -0.86 -5.68
CA VAL A 37 16.48 -0.69 -6.89
C VAL A 37 16.38 0.75 -7.35
N ILE A 38 17.53 1.42 -7.45
CA ILE A 38 17.66 2.74 -8.08
C ILE A 38 17.83 2.50 -9.58
N MET A 39 16.84 2.90 -10.37
CA MET A 39 16.83 2.71 -11.82
C MET A 39 17.54 3.86 -12.53
N ASP A 40 17.45 5.08 -11.99
CA ASP A 40 18.10 6.29 -12.49
C ASP A 40 18.17 7.36 -11.36
N LYS A 41 18.77 8.52 -11.63
CA LYS A 41 18.96 9.66 -10.71
C LYS A 41 17.69 10.08 -9.98
N ASP A 42 16.54 9.96 -10.65
CA ASP A 42 15.24 10.41 -10.18
C ASP A 42 14.21 9.28 -10.02
N TRP A 43 14.54 8.03 -10.33
CA TRP A 43 13.59 6.92 -10.29
C TRP A 43 14.13 5.69 -9.58
N ALA A 44 13.28 5.09 -8.75
CA ALA A 44 13.56 3.87 -8.03
C ALA A 44 12.29 3.03 -7.89
N PHE A 45 12.44 1.75 -7.59
CA PHE A 45 11.33 0.95 -7.05
C PHE A 45 11.74 0.23 -5.77
N ALA A 46 10.74 -0.09 -4.96
CA ALA A 46 10.88 -0.98 -3.82
C ALA A 46 9.79 -2.06 -3.88
N ARG A 47 10.16 -3.29 -3.54
CA ARG A 47 9.21 -4.39 -3.37
C ARG A 47 9.18 -4.76 -1.89
N THR A 48 7.98 -5.00 -1.38
CA THR A 48 7.77 -5.34 0.04
C THR A 48 6.75 -6.45 0.17
N THR A 49 6.72 -7.03 1.37
CA THR A 49 5.58 -7.80 1.86
C THR A 49 5.07 -7.18 3.16
N ALA A 50 3.76 -7.24 3.40
CA ALA A 50 3.15 -6.81 4.64
C ALA A 50 2.31 -7.93 5.26
N ALA A 51 2.55 -8.25 6.53
CA ALA A 51 1.84 -9.28 7.26
C ALA A 51 1.32 -8.76 8.61
N GLY A 52 0.19 -9.30 9.07
CA GLY A 52 -0.34 -8.98 10.39
C GLY A 52 -1.84 -9.20 10.47
N THR A 53 -2.55 -8.26 11.10
CA THR A 53 -3.98 -8.35 11.39
C THR A 53 -4.75 -7.16 10.84
N LYS A 54 -5.88 -7.45 10.18
CA LYS A 54 -6.88 -6.44 9.82
C LYS A 54 -8.07 -6.57 10.77
N HIS A 55 -8.40 -5.49 11.46
CA HIS A 55 -9.56 -5.39 12.34
C HIS A 55 -10.70 -4.66 11.64
N TRP A 56 -11.89 -5.24 11.68
CA TRP A 56 -13.13 -4.64 11.20
C TRP A 56 -13.82 -3.89 12.35
N LEU A 57 -13.79 -2.55 12.31
CA LEU A 57 -14.17 -1.72 13.46
C LEU A 57 -15.63 -1.91 13.88
N LEU A 58 -16.56 -1.86 12.92
CA LEU A 58 -18.00 -1.98 13.20
C LEU A 58 -18.44 -3.42 13.51
N LYS A 59 -17.76 -4.42 12.95
CA LYS A 59 -18.11 -5.84 13.15
C LYS A 59 -17.49 -6.43 14.43
N GLY A 60 -16.45 -5.78 14.97
CA GLY A 60 -15.68 -6.32 16.09
C GLY A 60 -14.88 -7.59 15.76
N SER A 61 -14.77 -7.95 14.48
CA SER A 61 -14.07 -9.15 14.00
C SER A 61 -12.69 -8.80 13.44
N GLN A 62 -11.81 -9.79 13.32
CA GLN A 62 -10.50 -9.63 12.71
C GLN A 62 -10.17 -10.78 11.75
N GLU A 63 -9.25 -10.53 10.83
CA GLU A 63 -8.72 -11.53 9.91
C GLU A 63 -7.22 -11.33 9.70
N SER A 64 -6.50 -12.40 9.31
CA SER A 64 -5.10 -12.27 8.91
C SER A 64 -4.97 -11.34 7.71
N HIS A 65 -3.89 -10.59 7.67
CA HIS A 65 -3.50 -9.73 6.56
C HIS A 65 -2.17 -10.23 6.00
N HIS A 66 -2.10 -10.39 4.68
CA HIS A 66 -0.85 -10.77 4.02
C HIS A 66 -0.87 -10.29 2.57
N ASN A 67 0.01 -9.35 2.23
CA ASN A 67 0.11 -8.72 0.93
C ASN A 67 1.57 -8.65 0.45
N GLN A 68 1.74 -8.53 -0.86
CA GLN A 68 2.96 -8.06 -1.51
C GLN A 68 2.69 -6.75 -2.22
N GLU A 69 3.66 -5.84 -2.20
CA GLU A 69 3.54 -4.50 -2.75
C GLU A 69 4.70 -4.15 -3.69
N ILE A 70 4.43 -3.25 -4.63
CA ILE A 70 5.44 -2.52 -5.39
C ILE A 70 5.20 -1.01 -5.27
N PHE A 71 6.27 -0.30 -4.92
CA PHE A 71 6.32 1.15 -4.89
C PHE A 71 7.20 1.63 -6.03
N ILE A 72 6.66 2.47 -6.91
CA ILE A 72 7.47 3.23 -7.86
C ILE A 72 7.68 4.61 -7.27
N CYS A 73 8.94 4.96 -7.05
CA CYS A 73 9.36 6.18 -6.38
C CYS A 73 10.01 7.14 -7.38
N GLN A 74 9.67 8.42 -7.25
CA GLN A 74 10.27 9.50 -8.02
C GLN A 74 10.88 10.53 -7.08
N LYS A 75 12.08 11.02 -7.39
CA LYS A 75 12.67 12.15 -6.68
C LYS A 75 12.02 13.45 -7.17
N VAL A 76 11.39 14.18 -6.26
CA VAL A 76 10.71 15.46 -6.53
C VAL A 76 11.27 16.50 -5.59
N ASN A 77 11.89 17.55 -6.14
CA ASN A 77 12.57 18.61 -5.38
C ASN A 77 13.58 18.05 -4.37
N GLY A 78 14.39 17.08 -4.80
CA GLY A 78 15.43 16.44 -3.98
C GLY A 78 14.94 15.36 -3.02
N ALA A 79 13.62 15.17 -2.85
CA ALA A 79 13.05 14.17 -1.95
C ALA A 79 12.39 13.02 -2.71
N TRP A 80 12.65 11.78 -2.29
CA TRP A 80 11.94 10.62 -2.81
C TRP A 80 10.47 10.63 -2.38
N LYS A 81 9.57 10.43 -3.34
CA LYS A 81 8.12 10.33 -3.12
C LYS A 81 7.56 9.12 -3.86
N ILE A 82 6.46 8.57 -3.34
CA ILE A 82 5.73 7.50 -4.02
C ILE A 82 5.00 8.12 -5.22
N ALA A 83 5.41 7.73 -6.44
CA ALA A 83 4.75 8.12 -7.67
C ALA A 83 3.61 7.15 -8.00
N ARG A 84 3.83 5.85 -7.84
CA ARG A 84 2.82 4.79 -8.04
C ARG A 84 2.94 3.73 -6.96
N TYR A 85 1.81 3.08 -6.67
CA TYR A 85 1.72 2.01 -5.69
C TYR A 85 0.71 0.97 -6.18
N CYS A 86 1.09 -0.30 -6.08
CA CYS A 86 0.21 -1.43 -6.33
C CYS A 86 0.48 -2.52 -5.30
N PHE A 87 -0.54 -3.32 -5.00
CA PHE A 87 -0.41 -4.47 -4.10
C PHE A 87 -1.31 -5.62 -4.55
N SER A 88 -1.01 -6.82 -4.07
CA SER A 88 -1.85 -8.01 -4.22
C SER A 88 -1.85 -8.85 -2.95
N SER A 89 -2.94 -9.60 -2.74
CA SER A 89 -3.06 -10.52 -1.61
C SER A 89 -2.13 -11.72 -1.80
N MET A 90 -1.45 -12.11 -0.72
CA MET A 90 -0.69 -13.35 -0.62
C MET A 90 -1.42 -14.42 0.19
N LYS A 91 -2.68 -14.18 0.58
CA LYS A 91 -3.53 -15.21 1.19
C LYS A 91 -3.84 -16.30 0.14
N PRO A 92 -3.94 -17.58 0.56
CA PRO A 92 -4.37 -18.67 -0.32
C PRO A 92 -5.73 -18.37 -0.98
N LEU A 93 -5.91 -18.92 -2.19
CA LEU A 93 -7.18 -18.89 -2.93
C LEU A 93 -8.21 -19.85 -2.34
#